data_AF-A0AAU9CGL0-F1
#
_entry.id   AF-A0AAU9CGL0-F1
#
_cell.length_a   1.000
_cell.length_b   1.000
_cell.length_c   1.000
_cell.angle_alpha   90.00
_cell.angle_beta   90.00
_cell.angle_gamma   90.00
#
_symmetry.space_group_name_H-M   'P 1'
#
loop_
_entity.id
_entity.type
_entity.pdbx_description
1 polymer ?
#
loop_
_entity_poly.entity_id
_entity_poly.type
_entity_poly.pdbx_seq_one_letter_code
_entity_poly.pdbx_strand_id
1 'polypeptide(L)'
;MDFLQYLRTFARTYWPVIFFLIAGVTACFSLYFGNFFRGQWDTDLTSNLGSELIGAIIGFTLINGAIALHQKKVTERKDHRTLTALRRPLDEHLKLLYHIRSAVGDVVNHSEEHGHGIERFIQTVADNFNLLDFNKSVKTRSRKKWGEHLAHEAHYFFDALGAYLEKYGGSISSEKLLFSLEEIYNHPFLCSLTQLKYEDGDLNEAYKDLVVHNMGGMDNLDEHIEEYGRRLSLLLAYVNRELEPERHIRIVPTWTLSAPQIGSGRIS
;
A
#
# COMPACT_ATOMS: atom_id res chain seq x y z
N MET A 1 13.42 -0.35 14.67
CA MET A 1 14.47 -1.26 15.16
C MET A 1 15.35 -0.44 16.08
N ASP A 2 15.17 -0.66 17.38
CA ASP A 2 15.91 0.06 18.42
C ASP A 2 17.39 -0.34 18.37
N PHE A 3 18.28 0.56 18.77
CA PHE A 3 19.73 0.32 18.83
C PHE A 3 20.08 -0.95 19.61
N LEU A 4 19.30 -1.25 20.66
CA LEU A 4 19.42 -2.48 21.46
C LEU A 4 19.02 -3.75 20.69
N GLN A 5 18.00 -3.69 19.82
CA GLN A 5 17.66 -4.80 18.93
C GLN A 5 18.75 -5.01 17.87
N TYR A 6 19.32 -3.93 17.34
CA TYR A 6 20.46 -4.03 16.43
C TYR A 6 21.67 -4.69 17.08
N LEU A 7 22.05 -4.25 18.28
CA LEU A 7 23.13 -4.88 19.05
C LEU A 7 22.88 -6.37 19.28
N ARG A 8 21.63 -6.77 19.55
CA ARG A 8 21.27 -8.18 19.79
C ARG A 8 21.38 -9.03 18.52
N THR A 9 20.90 -8.54 17.38
CA THR A 9 20.99 -9.25 16.10
C THR A 9 22.43 -9.29 15.60
N PHE A 10 23.15 -8.16 15.70
CA PHE A 10 24.56 -8.06 15.35
C PHE A 10 25.43 -9.00 16.19
N ALA A 11 25.24 -9.00 17.52
CA ALA A 11 25.96 -9.89 18.42
C ALA A 11 25.69 -11.36 18.09
N ARG A 12 24.49 -11.72 17.63
CA ARG A 12 24.15 -13.09 17.23
C ARG A 12 24.78 -13.49 15.89
N THR A 13 24.77 -12.62 14.89
CA THR A 13 25.30 -12.89 13.55
C THR A 13 26.83 -12.89 13.54
N TYR A 14 27.45 -11.96 14.26
CA TYR A 14 28.91 -11.81 14.30
C TYR A 14 29.54 -12.37 15.56
N TRP A 15 28.78 -13.15 16.36
CA TRP A 15 29.26 -13.77 17.60
C TRP A 15 30.61 -14.47 17.44
N PRO A 16 30.86 -15.28 16.39
CA PRO A 16 32.12 -15.99 16.26
C PRO A 16 33.31 -15.01 16.09
N VAL A 17 33.13 -13.98 15.27
CA VAL A 17 34.16 -12.96 15.01
C VAL A 17 34.42 -12.11 16.25
N ILE A 18 33.34 -11.66 16.90
CA ILE A 18 33.41 -10.90 18.16
C ILE A 18 34.08 -11.74 19.26
N PHE A 19 33.76 -13.03 19.35
CA PHE A 19 34.36 -13.97 20.30
C PHE A 19 35.87 -14.11 20.07
N PHE A 20 36.33 -14.31 18.83
CA PHE A 20 37.77 -14.39 18.53
C PHE A 20 38.51 -13.09 18.85
N LEU A 21 37.89 -11.94 18.58
CA LEU A 21 38.47 -10.63 18.90
C LEU A 21 38.55 -10.39 20.41
N ILE A 22 37.50 -10.71 21.16
CA ILE A 22 37.49 -10.63 22.64
C ILE A 22 38.53 -11.60 23.23
N ALA A 23 38.61 -12.83 22.72
CA ALA A 23 39.61 -13.80 23.14
C ALA A 23 41.04 -13.29 22.86
N GLY A 24 41.27 -12.67 21.71
CA GLY A 24 42.54 -12.03 21.34
C GLY A 24 42.92 -10.86 22.26
N VAL A 25 41.97 -9.96 22.56
CA VAL A 25 42.16 -8.86 23.52
C VAL A 25 42.46 -9.41 24.92
N THR A 26 41.73 -10.43 25.36
CA THR A 26 41.93 -11.08 26.67
C THR A 26 43.28 -11.78 26.77
N ALA A 27 43.74 -12.39 25.67
CA ALA A 27 45.08 -12.98 25.57
C ALA A 27 46.17 -11.89 25.63
N CYS A 28 46.00 -10.77 24.92
CA CYS A 28 46.94 -9.64 24.97
C CYS A 28 47.02 -9.03 26.37
N PHE A 29 45.88 -8.83 27.05
CA PHE A 29 45.85 -8.34 28.44
C PHE A 29 46.49 -9.33 29.42
N SER A 30 46.21 -10.63 29.28
CA SER A 30 46.82 -11.67 30.12
C SER A 30 48.35 -11.72 29.95
N LEU A 31 48.84 -11.59 28.71
CA LEU A 31 50.27 -11.54 28.40
C LEU A 31 50.91 -10.24 28.90
N TYR A 32 50.23 -9.09 28.74
CA TYR A 32 50.69 -7.80 29.24
C TYR A 32 50.91 -7.83 30.75
N PHE A 33 49.91 -8.26 31.54
CA PHE A 33 50.05 -8.34 32.99
C PHE A 33 51.10 -9.39 33.40
N GLY A 34 51.13 -10.56 32.75
CA GLY A 34 52.13 -11.59 33.02
C GLY A 34 53.57 -11.13 32.79
N ASN A 35 53.81 -10.35 31.73
CA ASN A 35 55.13 -9.81 31.40
C ASN A 35 55.50 -8.59 32.26
N PHE A 36 54.50 -7.76 32.61
CA PHE A 36 54.68 -6.61 33.51
C PHE A 36 55.16 -7.05 34.90
N PHE A 37 54.54 -8.08 35.49
CA PHE A 37 54.99 -8.61 36.79
C PHE A 37 56.36 -9.33 36.73
N ARG A 38 56.81 -9.73 35.53
CA ARG A 38 58.13 -10.35 35.30
C ARG A 38 59.22 -9.36 34.89
N GLY A 39 58.90 -8.07 34.76
CA GLY A 39 59.85 -7.02 34.34
C GLY A 39 60.37 -7.19 32.92
N GLN A 40 59.61 -7.83 32.02
CA GLN A 40 60.01 -8.09 30.64
C GLN A 40 59.62 -6.93 29.70
N TRP A 41 60.44 -6.66 28.69
CA TRP A 41 60.33 -5.47 27.81
C TRP A 41 59.18 -5.53 26.77
N ASP A 42 58.53 -6.70 26.58
CA ASP A 42 57.53 -6.92 25.52
C ASP A 42 56.12 -6.42 25.89
N THR A 43 56.01 -5.67 26.99
CA THR A 43 54.76 -5.02 27.43
C THR A 43 54.25 -4.01 26.41
N ASP A 44 55.14 -3.35 25.67
CA ASP A 44 54.76 -2.35 24.66
C ASP A 44 54.13 -3.01 23.43
N LEU A 45 54.66 -4.17 23.01
CA LEU A 45 54.12 -4.94 21.89
C LEU A 45 52.69 -5.44 22.19
N THR A 46 52.50 -6.00 23.38
CA THR A 46 51.20 -6.55 23.81
C THR A 46 50.15 -5.46 24.05
N SER A 47 50.55 -4.29 24.54
CA SER A 47 49.68 -3.12 24.70
C SER A 47 49.25 -2.54 23.34
N ASN A 48 50.17 -2.39 22.40
CA ASN A 48 49.87 -1.89 21.05
C ASN A 48 48.93 -2.83 20.29
N LEU A 49 49.19 -4.14 20.30
CA LEU A 49 48.30 -5.14 19.70
C LEU A 49 46.90 -5.14 20.34
N GLY A 50 46.82 -5.01 21.66
CA GLY A 50 45.54 -4.90 22.37
C GLY A 50 44.76 -3.65 21.97
N SER A 51 45.44 -2.50 21.86
CA SER A 51 44.87 -1.22 21.41
C SER A 51 44.36 -1.29 19.96
N GLU A 52 45.14 -1.88 19.05
CA GLU A 52 44.75 -2.07 17.65
C GLU A 52 43.53 -2.98 17.52
N LEU A 53 43.46 -4.07 18.29
CA LEU A 53 42.31 -4.98 18.31
C LEU A 53 41.04 -4.29 18.84
N ILE A 54 41.16 -3.49 19.91
CA ILE A 54 40.04 -2.68 20.42
C ILE A 54 39.58 -1.66 19.37
N GLY A 55 40.52 -0.98 18.73
CA GLY A 55 40.24 -0.04 17.64
C GLY A 55 39.52 -0.71 16.47
N ALA A 56 39.93 -1.93 16.09
CA ALA A 56 39.30 -2.72 15.04
C ALA A 56 37.86 -3.13 15.42
N ILE A 57 37.61 -3.56 16.65
CA ILE A 57 36.26 -3.90 17.14
C ILE A 57 35.34 -2.68 17.08
N ILE A 58 35.81 -1.53 17.57
CA ILE A 58 35.04 -0.27 17.59
C ILE A 58 34.75 0.17 16.16
N GLY A 59 35.77 0.20 15.30
CA GLY A 59 35.64 0.56 13.89
C GLY A 59 34.65 -0.33 13.14
N PHE A 60 34.76 -1.65 13.28
CA PHE A 60 33.86 -2.62 12.64
C PHE A 60 32.41 -2.44 13.11
N THR A 61 32.19 -2.20 14.40
CA THR A 61 30.85 -2.02 14.96
C THR A 61 30.22 -0.71 14.49
N LEU A 62 30.99 0.39 14.46
CA LEU A 62 30.52 1.69 14.00
C LEU A 62 30.20 1.70 12.50
N ILE A 63 31.07 1.10 11.66
CA ILE A 63 30.85 1.04 10.21
C ILE A 63 29.61 0.20 9.90
N ASN A 64 29.47 -0.97 10.50
CA ASN A 64 28.28 -1.81 10.29
C ASN A 64 27.00 -1.14 10.81
N GLY A 65 27.08 -0.43 11.94
CA GLY A 65 25.97 0.36 12.47
C GLY A 65 25.55 1.48 11.51
N ALA A 66 26.52 2.20 10.95
CA ALA A 66 26.29 3.25 9.97
C ALA A 66 25.69 2.68 8.67
N ILE A 67 26.19 1.55 8.17
CA ILE A 67 25.65 0.86 6.99
C ILE A 67 24.20 0.42 7.24
N ALA A 68 23.92 -0.22 8.38
CA ALA A 68 22.57 -0.68 8.71
C ALA A 68 21.58 0.48 8.85
N LEU A 69 21.99 1.58 9.49
CA LEU A 69 21.19 2.80 9.58
C LEU A 69 20.96 3.43 8.19
N HIS A 70 21.97 3.44 7.34
CA HIS A 70 21.85 3.94 5.98
C HIS A 70 20.89 3.07 5.15
N GLN A 71 21.04 1.75 5.19
CA GLN A 71 20.13 0.81 4.53
C GLN A 71 18.70 0.98 5.02
N LYS A 72 18.47 1.10 6.33
CA LYS A 72 17.14 1.38 6.89
C LYS A 72 16.54 2.66 6.34
N LYS A 73 17.30 3.77 6.32
CA LYS A 73 16.86 5.04 5.75
C LYS A 73 16.56 4.93 4.25
N VAL A 74 17.35 4.15 3.50
CA VAL A 74 17.11 3.92 2.07
C VAL A 74 15.83 3.13 1.85
N THR A 75 15.60 2.05 2.62
CA THR A 75 14.36 1.26 2.57
C THR A 75 13.15 2.12 2.92
N GLU A 76 13.19 2.87 4.01
CA GLU A 76 12.09 3.77 4.41
C GLU A 76 11.78 4.81 3.33
N ARG A 77 12.81 5.42 2.72
CA ARG A 77 12.63 6.35 1.59
C ARG A 77 12.02 5.67 0.36
N LYS A 78 12.40 4.42 0.09
CA LYS A 78 11.86 3.63 -1.03
C LYS A 78 10.40 3.32 -0.77
N ASP A 79 10.06 2.80 0.40
CA ASP A 79 8.70 2.48 0.81
C ASP A 79 7.79 3.72 0.78
N HIS A 80 8.28 4.86 1.27
CA HIS A 80 7.54 6.11 1.23
C HIS A 80 7.25 6.58 -0.20
N ARG A 81 8.23 6.46 -1.12
CA ARG A 81 8.04 6.80 -2.54
C ARG A 81 7.03 5.85 -3.20
N THR A 82 7.13 4.57 -2.90
CA THR A 82 6.23 3.53 -3.38
C THR A 82 4.79 3.82 -2.93
N LEU A 83 4.55 4.03 -1.64
CA LEU A 83 3.22 4.39 -1.11
C LEU A 83 2.68 5.71 -1.69
N THR A 84 3.54 6.71 -1.88
CA THR A 84 3.13 7.98 -2.51
C THR A 84 2.68 7.76 -3.97
N ALA A 85 3.31 6.84 -4.71
CA ALA A 85 2.92 6.53 -6.07
C ALA A 85 1.55 5.84 -6.15
N LEU A 86 1.17 5.07 -5.13
CA LEU A 86 -0.14 4.41 -5.02
C LEU A 86 -1.29 5.40 -4.76
N ARG A 87 -0.98 6.59 -4.22
CA ARG A 87 -1.99 7.60 -3.88
C ARG A 87 -2.87 7.97 -5.05
N ARG A 88 -2.27 8.25 -6.22
CA ARG A 88 -2.99 8.70 -7.40
C ARG A 88 -4.00 7.66 -7.91
N PRO A 89 -3.62 6.39 -8.20
CA PRO A 89 -4.58 5.41 -8.68
C PRO A 89 -5.71 5.15 -7.67
N LEU A 90 -5.42 5.13 -6.37
CA LEU A 90 -6.46 4.99 -5.35
C LEU A 90 -7.41 6.19 -5.28
N ASP A 91 -6.88 7.41 -5.41
CA ASP A 91 -7.69 8.64 -5.44
C ASP A 91 -8.63 8.68 -6.65
N GLU A 92 -8.14 8.32 -7.85
CA GLU A 92 -8.99 8.23 -9.05
C GLU A 92 -10.06 7.13 -8.92
N HIS A 93 -9.71 5.98 -8.36
CA HIS A 93 -10.69 4.91 -8.16
C HIS A 93 -11.76 5.28 -7.11
N LEU A 94 -11.38 6.00 -6.06
CA LEU A 94 -12.35 6.54 -5.10
C LEU A 94 -13.29 7.57 -5.74
N LYS A 95 -12.82 8.37 -6.71
CA LYS A 95 -13.69 9.24 -7.51
C LYS A 95 -14.68 8.44 -8.35
N LEU A 96 -14.27 7.31 -8.93
CA LEU A 96 -15.18 6.41 -9.64
C LEU A 96 -16.30 5.88 -8.73
N LEU A 97 -15.96 5.35 -7.55
CA LEU A 97 -16.95 4.89 -6.58
C LEU A 97 -17.87 6.02 -6.13
N TYR A 98 -17.31 7.22 -5.97
CA TYR A 98 -18.09 8.40 -5.67
C TYR A 98 -19.03 8.79 -6.83
N HIS A 99 -18.58 8.70 -8.08
CA HIS A 99 -19.41 8.93 -9.25
C HIS A 99 -20.60 7.97 -9.26
N ILE A 100 -20.38 6.68 -9.02
CA ILE A 100 -21.46 5.67 -8.90
C ILE A 100 -22.45 6.07 -7.80
N ARG A 101 -21.93 6.40 -6.61
CA ARG A 101 -22.77 6.89 -5.50
C ARG A 101 -23.61 8.10 -5.91
N SER A 102 -23.01 9.07 -6.59
CA SER A 102 -23.70 10.29 -7.00
C SER A 102 -24.61 10.12 -8.22
N ALA A 103 -24.37 9.07 -9.02
CA ALA A 103 -25.01 8.85 -10.30
C ALA A 103 -26.52 8.80 -10.11
N VAL A 104 -26.99 7.94 -9.21
CA VAL A 104 -28.41 7.68 -8.92
C VAL A 104 -29.09 8.83 -8.12
N GLY A 105 -28.32 9.84 -7.73
CA GLY A 105 -28.67 10.86 -6.75
C GLY A 105 -29.52 12.05 -7.22
N ASP A 106 -30.54 11.86 -8.07
CA ASP A 106 -31.66 12.83 -8.14
C ASP A 106 -32.66 12.63 -6.97
N VAL A 107 -32.47 11.60 -6.14
CA VAL A 107 -33.43 11.20 -5.08
C VAL A 107 -32.97 11.58 -3.67
N VAL A 108 -31.72 12.02 -3.47
CA VAL A 108 -31.16 12.11 -2.14
C VAL A 108 -30.59 13.51 -1.87
N ASN A 109 -31.50 14.42 -1.51
CA ASN A 109 -31.15 15.60 -0.71
C ASN A 109 -30.53 15.10 0.61
N HIS A 110 -29.22 14.90 0.66
CA HIS A 110 -28.52 14.64 1.92
C HIS A 110 -27.69 15.85 2.31
N SER A 111 -28.42 16.83 2.84
CA SER A 111 -27.95 17.75 3.87
C SER A 111 -27.79 17.06 5.24
N GLU A 112 -27.99 15.74 5.34
CA GLU A 112 -27.93 15.03 6.61
C GLU A 112 -26.60 14.28 6.73
N GLU A 113 -25.79 14.78 7.66
CA GLU A 113 -24.69 14.12 8.35
C GLU A 113 -23.73 13.32 7.46
N HIS A 114 -22.53 13.89 7.28
CA HIS A 114 -21.31 13.19 6.86
C HIS A 114 -20.84 12.17 7.93
N GLY A 115 -21.78 11.45 8.53
CA GLY A 115 -21.62 10.50 9.62
C GLY A 115 -20.84 9.27 9.19
N HIS A 116 -19.55 9.35 9.44
CA HIS A 116 -18.63 8.34 9.95
C HIS A 116 -18.46 7.04 9.14
N GLY A 117 -17.39 7.00 8.35
CA GLY A 117 -16.76 5.76 7.92
C GLY A 117 -16.82 5.50 6.42
N ILE A 118 -15.75 4.91 5.90
CA ILE A 118 -15.68 4.43 4.52
C ILE A 118 -16.64 3.25 4.29
N GLU A 119 -17.00 2.51 5.34
CA GLU A 119 -17.96 1.40 5.31
C GLU A 119 -19.36 1.87 4.87
N ARG A 120 -19.89 2.94 5.47
CA ARG A 120 -21.20 3.51 5.07
C ARG A 120 -21.17 4.05 3.64
N PHE A 121 -20.03 4.60 3.21
CA PHE A 121 -19.83 5.03 1.82
C PHE A 121 -19.92 3.84 0.86
N ILE A 122 -19.25 2.73 1.17
CA ILE A 122 -19.28 1.51 0.36
C ILE A 122 -20.68 0.91 0.29
N GLN A 123 -21.42 0.87 1.41
CA GLN A 123 -22.80 0.38 1.40
C GLN A 123 -23.66 1.18 0.41
N THR A 124 -23.58 2.51 0.47
CA THR A 124 -24.34 3.36 -0.46
C THR A 124 -23.90 3.16 -1.91
N VAL A 125 -22.62 2.83 -2.14
CA VAL A 125 -22.15 2.48 -3.49
C VAL A 125 -22.80 1.20 -3.97
N ALA A 126 -22.87 0.14 -3.15
CA ALA A 126 -23.52 -1.12 -3.50
C ALA A 126 -25.00 -0.90 -3.84
N ASP A 127 -25.74 -0.23 -2.95
CA ASP A 127 -27.16 0.07 -3.14
C ASP A 127 -27.42 0.83 -4.45
N ASN A 128 -26.58 1.82 -4.75
CA ASN A 128 -26.71 2.64 -5.97
C ASN A 128 -26.22 1.92 -7.23
N PHE A 129 -25.28 0.97 -7.09
CA PHE A 129 -24.76 0.23 -8.22
C PHE A 129 -25.86 -0.63 -8.88
N ASN A 130 -26.73 -1.25 -8.08
CA ASN A 130 -27.88 -2.03 -8.58
C ASN A 130 -28.92 -1.19 -9.33
N LEU A 131 -28.97 0.11 -9.05
CA LEU A 131 -29.92 1.05 -9.66
C LEU A 131 -29.37 1.71 -10.93
N LEU A 132 -28.11 1.41 -11.28
CA LEU A 132 -27.42 2.01 -12.41
C LEU A 132 -27.90 1.38 -13.72
N ASP A 133 -28.45 2.22 -14.62
CA ASP A 133 -28.73 1.81 -16.00
C ASP A 133 -27.49 2.03 -16.86
N PHE A 134 -26.82 0.95 -17.25
CA PHE A 134 -25.58 0.97 -18.02
C PHE A 134 -25.76 1.56 -19.42
N ASN A 135 -26.98 1.52 -19.96
CA ASN A 135 -27.26 2.09 -21.27
C ASN A 135 -27.53 3.60 -21.25
N LYS A 136 -27.77 4.17 -20.07
CA LYS A 136 -28.08 5.59 -19.95
C LYS A 136 -26.84 6.44 -20.21
N SER A 137 -27.03 7.58 -20.88
CA SER A 137 -25.95 8.53 -21.11
C SER A 137 -25.48 9.17 -19.80
N VAL A 138 -24.16 9.30 -19.70
CA VAL A 138 -23.41 9.96 -18.63
C VAL A 138 -23.32 11.44 -18.96
N LYS A 139 -23.68 12.33 -18.02
CA LYS A 139 -23.43 13.78 -18.16
C LYS A 139 -21.95 14.10 -17.92
N THR A 140 -21.07 13.66 -18.81
CA THR A 140 -19.67 14.12 -18.88
C THR A 140 -19.45 14.98 -20.12
N ARG A 141 -18.24 15.54 -20.27
CA ARG A 141 -17.85 16.30 -21.49
C ARG A 141 -17.97 15.45 -22.78
N SER A 142 -17.96 14.12 -22.66
CA SER A 142 -18.18 13.17 -23.75
C SER A 142 -19.55 12.51 -23.63
N ARG A 143 -20.27 12.33 -24.74
CA ARG A 143 -21.50 11.52 -24.78
C ARG A 143 -21.13 10.03 -24.69
N LYS A 144 -20.91 9.52 -23.48
CA LYS A 144 -20.69 8.09 -23.20
C LYS A 144 -21.88 7.51 -22.44
N LYS A 145 -22.13 6.22 -22.55
CA LYS A 145 -23.06 5.51 -21.66
C LYS A 145 -22.38 5.15 -20.33
N TRP A 146 -23.17 4.84 -19.30
CA TRP A 146 -22.64 4.54 -17.97
C TRP A 146 -21.73 3.32 -17.96
N GLY A 147 -22.12 2.25 -18.64
CA GLY A 147 -21.27 1.06 -18.75
C GLY A 147 -19.91 1.37 -19.37
N GLU A 148 -19.90 2.20 -20.42
CA GLU A 148 -18.66 2.59 -21.11
C GLU A 148 -17.77 3.48 -20.23
N HIS A 149 -18.37 4.37 -19.43
CA HIS A 149 -17.63 5.21 -18.51
C HIS A 149 -17.02 4.38 -17.37
N LEU A 150 -17.80 3.49 -16.75
CA LEU A 150 -17.33 2.63 -15.67
C LEU A 150 -16.26 1.65 -16.15
N ALA A 151 -16.44 1.03 -17.31
CA ALA A 151 -15.45 0.13 -17.90
C ALA A 151 -14.13 0.86 -18.19
N HIS A 152 -14.21 2.10 -18.72
CA HIS A 152 -13.02 2.90 -19.00
C HIS A 152 -12.24 3.27 -17.73
N GLU A 153 -12.93 3.76 -16.70
CA GLU A 153 -12.31 4.15 -15.43
C GLU A 153 -11.76 2.91 -14.69
N ALA A 154 -12.48 1.78 -14.72
CA ALA A 154 -12.03 0.51 -14.16
C ALA A 154 -10.78 -0.01 -14.88
N HIS A 155 -10.72 0.04 -16.21
CA HIS A 155 -9.53 -0.30 -16.99
C HIS A 155 -8.34 0.58 -16.62
N TYR A 156 -8.54 1.90 -16.57
CA TYR A 156 -7.47 2.82 -16.20
C TYR A 156 -6.91 2.51 -14.81
N PHE A 157 -7.79 2.22 -13.84
CA PHE A 157 -7.37 1.82 -12.51
C PHE A 157 -6.64 0.48 -12.49
N PHE A 158 -7.18 -0.52 -13.20
CA PHE A 158 -6.59 -1.85 -13.33
C PHE A 158 -5.18 -1.78 -13.92
N ASP A 159 -5.01 -1.07 -15.04
CA ASP A 159 -3.71 -0.87 -15.69
C ASP A 159 -2.73 -0.11 -14.78
N ALA A 160 -3.21 0.91 -14.05
CA ALA A 160 -2.39 1.67 -13.12
C ALA A 160 -1.94 0.83 -11.92
N LEU A 161 -2.81 -0.05 -11.39
CA LEU A 161 -2.46 -1.01 -10.36
C LEU A 161 -1.49 -2.08 -10.88
N GLY A 162 -1.73 -2.62 -12.08
CA GLY A 162 -0.83 -3.58 -12.72
C GLY A 162 0.56 -3.01 -12.90
N ALA A 163 0.68 -1.83 -13.50
CA ALA A 163 1.94 -1.12 -13.66
C ALA A 163 2.62 -0.79 -12.31
N TYR A 164 1.83 -0.51 -11.27
CA TYR A 164 2.34 -0.32 -9.92
C TYR A 164 2.92 -1.62 -9.34
N LEU A 165 2.19 -2.73 -9.44
CA LEU A 165 2.61 -4.05 -8.96
C LEU A 165 3.85 -4.55 -9.71
N GLU A 166 3.92 -4.36 -11.04
CA GLU A 166 5.12 -4.70 -11.82
C GLU A 166 6.33 -3.87 -11.41
N LYS A 167 6.16 -2.55 -11.25
CA LYS A 167 7.26 -1.63 -10.95
C LYS A 167 7.75 -1.72 -9.51
N TYR A 168 6.84 -1.94 -8.57
CA TYR A 168 7.11 -1.82 -7.14
C TYR A 168 6.90 -3.13 -6.36
N GLY A 169 6.30 -4.18 -6.93
CA GLY A 169 5.99 -5.43 -6.23
C GLY A 169 7.20 -6.05 -5.53
N GLY A 170 8.33 -6.21 -6.23
CA GLY A 170 9.59 -6.70 -5.64
C GLY A 170 10.31 -5.69 -4.73
N SER A 171 9.77 -4.50 -4.57
CA SER A 171 10.33 -3.40 -3.80
C SER A 171 9.52 -3.06 -2.55
N ILE A 172 8.29 -3.57 -2.44
CA ILE A 172 7.42 -3.38 -1.29
C ILE A 172 7.93 -4.27 -0.17
N SER A 173 8.39 -3.65 0.92
CA SER A 173 8.85 -4.37 2.10
C SER A 173 7.71 -5.02 2.90
N SER A 174 6.46 -4.56 2.71
CA SER A 174 5.28 -5.07 3.41
C SER A 174 4.52 -6.10 2.59
N GLU A 175 4.67 -7.38 2.94
CA GLU A 175 3.89 -8.48 2.38
C GLU A 175 2.38 -8.24 2.50
N LYS A 176 1.94 -7.64 3.61
CA LYS A 176 0.52 -7.29 3.82
C LYS A 176 0.01 -6.31 2.77
N LEU A 177 0.80 -5.28 2.44
CA LEU A 177 0.43 -4.32 1.40
C LEU A 177 0.36 -4.99 0.03
N LEU A 178 1.36 -5.82 -0.29
CA LEU A 178 1.39 -6.55 -1.56
C LEU A 178 0.16 -7.45 -1.72
N PHE A 179 -0.14 -8.24 -0.70
CA PHE A 179 -1.30 -9.13 -0.68
C PHE A 179 -2.61 -8.35 -0.85
N SER A 180 -2.81 -7.26 -0.11
CA SER A 180 -4.02 -6.44 -0.25
C SER A 180 -4.16 -5.82 -1.65
N LEU A 181 -3.05 -5.44 -2.29
CA LEU A 181 -3.07 -4.92 -3.66
C LEU A 181 -3.42 -6.02 -4.68
N GLU A 182 -2.85 -7.21 -4.53
CA GLU A 182 -3.17 -8.36 -5.37
C GLU A 182 -4.63 -8.80 -5.21
N GLU A 183 -5.17 -8.78 -4.00
CA GLU A 183 -6.58 -9.10 -3.74
C GLU A 183 -7.54 -8.08 -4.38
N ILE A 184 -7.18 -6.79 -4.39
CA ILE A 184 -7.97 -5.76 -5.08
C ILE A 184 -7.85 -5.90 -6.60
N TYR A 185 -6.63 -6.11 -7.10
CA TYR A 185 -6.36 -6.26 -8.53
C TYR A 185 -7.09 -7.46 -9.14
N ASN A 186 -7.16 -8.58 -8.40
CA ASN A 186 -7.82 -9.80 -8.86
C ASN A 186 -9.29 -9.91 -8.42
N HIS A 187 -9.89 -8.84 -7.87
CA HIS A 187 -11.23 -8.92 -7.31
C HIS A 187 -12.29 -9.13 -8.42
N PRO A 188 -13.22 -10.10 -8.27
CA PRO A 188 -14.24 -10.39 -9.29
C PRO A 188 -15.06 -9.16 -9.74
N PHE A 189 -15.40 -8.27 -8.79
CA PHE A 189 -16.05 -6.99 -9.08
C PHE A 189 -15.28 -6.09 -10.03
N LEU A 190 -13.98 -5.88 -9.77
CA LEU A 190 -13.15 -5.07 -10.64
C LEU A 190 -12.99 -5.73 -12.02
N CYS A 191 -12.75 -7.05 -12.03
CA CYS A 191 -12.62 -7.84 -13.26
C CYS A 191 -13.89 -7.72 -14.14
N SER A 192 -15.09 -7.86 -13.59
CA SER A 192 -16.34 -7.71 -14.35
C SER A 192 -16.47 -6.35 -15.00
N LEU A 193 -16.11 -5.27 -14.30
CA LEU A 193 -16.13 -3.92 -14.87
C LEU A 193 -15.14 -3.76 -16.03
N THR A 194 -13.93 -4.33 -15.90
CA THR A 194 -12.93 -4.28 -16.99
C THR A 194 -13.25 -5.20 -18.17
N GLN A 195 -14.08 -6.22 -17.99
CA GLN A 195 -14.45 -7.12 -19.08
C GLN A 195 -15.68 -6.64 -19.85
N LEU A 196 -16.34 -5.57 -19.37
CA LEU A 196 -17.48 -4.99 -20.03
C LEU A 196 -17.06 -4.34 -21.35
N LYS A 197 -17.22 -5.08 -22.44
CA LYS A 197 -16.86 -4.64 -23.79
C LYS A 197 -17.87 -3.66 -24.34
N TYR A 198 -17.35 -2.67 -25.05
CA TYR A 198 -18.10 -1.79 -25.93
C TYR A 198 -18.45 -2.56 -27.20
N GLU A 199 -19.58 -3.25 -27.21
CA GLU A 199 -20.16 -3.78 -28.45
C GLU A 199 -21.54 -3.16 -28.65
N ASP A 200 -21.99 -3.07 -29.90
CA ASP A 200 -23.33 -2.59 -30.27
C ASP A 200 -24.39 -3.57 -29.71
N GLY A 201 -24.71 -3.43 -28.42
CA GLY A 201 -25.57 -4.33 -27.67
C GLY A 201 -26.09 -3.70 -26.37
N ASP A 202 -26.94 -4.45 -25.66
CA ASP A 202 -27.46 -4.05 -24.36
C ASP A 202 -26.38 -4.24 -23.27
N LEU A 203 -25.82 -3.12 -22.79
CA LEU A 203 -24.79 -3.14 -21.75
C LEU A 203 -25.29 -3.68 -20.41
N ASN A 204 -26.59 -3.63 -20.13
CA ASN A 204 -27.17 -4.20 -18.92
C ASN A 204 -27.17 -5.74 -18.98
N GLU A 205 -27.48 -6.32 -20.14
CA GLU A 205 -27.41 -7.78 -20.32
C GLU A 205 -25.96 -8.27 -20.27
N ALA A 206 -25.05 -7.60 -20.99
CA ALA A 206 -23.64 -7.93 -20.97
C ALA A 206 -23.05 -7.88 -19.54
N TYR A 207 -23.43 -6.88 -18.74
CA TYR A 207 -22.99 -6.81 -17.35
C TYR A 207 -23.55 -7.95 -16.50
N LYS A 208 -24.83 -8.29 -16.63
CA LYS A 208 -25.44 -9.42 -15.91
C LYS A 208 -24.72 -10.73 -16.21
N ASP A 209 -24.39 -10.98 -17.47
CA ASP A 209 -23.67 -12.19 -17.87
C ASP A 209 -22.27 -12.24 -17.24
N LEU A 210 -21.56 -11.11 -17.19
CA LEU A 210 -20.26 -11.00 -16.55
C LEU A 210 -20.34 -11.21 -15.03
N VAL A 211 -21.38 -10.69 -14.37
CA VAL A 211 -21.61 -10.94 -12.94
C VAL A 211 -21.88 -12.42 -12.68
N VAL A 212 -22.75 -13.05 -13.47
CA VAL A 212 -23.02 -14.49 -13.34
C VAL A 212 -21.73 -15.31 -13.53
N HIS A 213 -20.91 -14.95 -14.53
CA HIS A 213 -19.67 -15.66 -14.82
C HIS A 213 -18.59 -15.47 -13.74
N ASN A 214 -18.34 -14.23 -13.30
CA ASN A 214 -17.22 -13.90 -12.42
C ASN A 214 -17.55 -14.01 -10.93
N MET A 215 -18.82 -13.78 -10.54
CA MET A 215 -19.27 -13.71 -9.14
C MET A 215 -20.17 -14.88 -8.74
N GLY A 216 -20.51 -15.76 -9.67
CA GLY A 216 -21.34 -16.92 -9.43
C GLY A 216 -22.84 -16.63 -9.28
N GLY A 217 -23.28 -15.40 -9.59
CA GLY A 217 -24.70 -15.02 -9.58
C GLY A 217 -24.94 -13.55 -9.24
N MET A 218 -26.06 -13.01 -9.71
CA MET A 218 -26.49 -11.63 -9.41
C MET A 218 -26.84 -11.44 -7.93
N ASP A 219 -27.33 -12.49 -7.27
CA ASP A 219 -27.72 -12.46 -5.85
C ASP A 219 -26.53 -12.18 -4.91
N ASN A 220 -25.29 -12.40 -5.38
CA ASN A 220 -24.07 -12.17 -4.60
C ASN A 220 -23.44 -10.79 -4.88
N LEU A 221 -24.00 -9.99 -5.80
CA LEU A 221 -23.36 -8.76 -6.28
C LEU A 221 -23.08 -7.78 -5.13
N ASP A 222 -24.05 -7.60 -4.23
CA ASP A 222 -23.91 -6.70 -3.07
C ASP A 222 -22.79 -7.15 -2.13
N GLU A 223 -22.74 -8.46 -1.82
CA GLU A 223 -21.68 -9.04 -1.00
C GLU A 223 -20.29 -8.83 -1.64
N HIS A 224 -20.18 -8.97 -2.96
CA HIS A 224 -18.92 -8.72 -3.68
C HIS A 224 -18.53 -7.24 -3.67
N ILE A 225 -19.47 -6.32 -3.79
CA ILE A 225 -19.18 -4.87 -3.74
C ILE A 225 -18.78 -4.45 -2.32
N GLU A 226 -19.49 -4.96 -1.30
CA GLU A 226 -19.17 -4.71 0.11
C GLU A 226 -17.80 -5.26 0.47
N GLU A 227 -17.49 -6.49 0.07
CA GLU A 227 -16.19 -7.11 0.31
C GLU A 227 -15.06 -6.36 -0.41
N TYR A 228 -15.29 -5.96 -1.67
CA TYR A 228 -14.35 -5.11 -2.40
C TYR A 228 -14.08 -3.80 -1.67
N GLY A 229 -15.14 -3.13 -1.21
CA GLY A 229 -15.03 -1.88 -0.51
C GLY A 229 -14.36 -2.03 0.87
N ARG A 230 -14.58 -3.13 1.58
CA ARG A 230 -13.87 -3.46 2.82
C ARG A 230 -12.37 -3.62 2.57
N ARG A 231 -11.98 -4.33 1.52
CA ARG A 231 -10.56 -4.50 1.12
C ARG A 231 -9.92 -3.17 0.76
N LEU A 232 -10.60 -2.35 -0.03
CA LEU A 232 -10.15 -1.01 -0.37
C LEU A 232 -10.00 -0.12 0.88
N SER A 233 -10.91 -0.23 1.82
CA SER A 233 -10.87 0.49 3.10
C SER A 233 -9.66 0.12 3.95
N LEU A 234 -9.35 -1.18 4.04
CA LEU A 234 -8.16 -1.67 4.74
C LEU A 234 -6.88 -1.18 4.07
N LEU A 235 -6.82 -1.20 2.74
CA LEU A 235 -5.69 -0.66 1.99
C LEU A 235 -5.51 0.84 2.26
N LEU A 236 -6.58 1.62 2.22
CA LEU A 236 -6.54 3.06 2.50
C LEU A 236 -6.11 3.36 3.93
N ALA A 237 -6.62 2.60 4.91
CA ALA A 237 -6.21 2.73 6.30
C ALA A 237 -4.72 2.43 6.48
N TYR A 238 -4.21 1.40 5.81
CA TYR A 238 -2.79 1.07 5.80
C TYR A 238 -1.96 2.21 5.18
N VAL A 239 -2.32 2.65 3.96
CA VAL A 239 -1.59 3.71 3.24
C VAL A 239 -1.58 5.01 4.05
N ASN A 240 -2.72 5.42 4.62
CA ASN A 240 -2.80 6.63 5.43
C ASN A 240 -2.06 6.51 6.76
N ARG A 241 -1.94 5.31 7.36
CA ARG A 241 -1.12 5.12 8.56
C ARG A 241 0.37 5.36 8.30
N GLU A 242 0.84 4.96 7.13
CA GLU A 242 2.27 5.04 6.77
C GLU A 242 2.66 6.39 6.11
N LEU A 243 1.68 7.17 5.64
CA LEU A 243 1.90 8.48 5.03
C LEU A 243 1.73 9.65 6.02
N GLU A 244 2.41 10.77 5.72
CA GLU A 244 2.24 12.04 6.42
C GLU A 244 0.80 12.58 6.27
N PRO A 245 0.23 13.29 7.27
CA PRO A 245 -1.16 13.78 7.25
C PRO A 245 -1.55 14.63 6.04
N GLU A 246 -0.61 15.36 5.45
CA GLU A 246 -0.82 16.16 4.23
C GLU A 246 -0.95 15.31 2.97
N ARG A 247 -0.48 14.07 3.03
CA ARG A 247 -0.48 13.10 1.93
C ARG A 247 -1.56 12.04 2.06
N HIS A 248 -2.34 12.06 3.13
CA HIS A 248 -3.46 11.15 3.32
C HIS A 248 -4.45 11.24 2.16
N ILE A 249 -4.92 10.07 1.73
CA ILE A 249 -6.04 9.93 0.82
C ILE A 249 -7.29 10.21 1.64
N ARG A 250 -7.99 11.31 1.32
CA ARG A 250 -9.21 11.73 2.00
C ARG A 250 -10.38 11.53 1.06
N ILE A 251 -11.52 11.07 1.59
CA ILE A 251 -12.79 11.14 0.88
C ILE A 251 -13.20 12.61 0.89
N VAL A 252 -13.06 13.30 -0.25
CA VAL A 252 -13.26 14.75 -0.32
C VAL A 252 -14.70 15.08 -0.72
N PRO A 253 -15.43 15.94 0.03
CA PRO A 253 -16.78 16.37 -0.32
C PRO A 253 -16.85 17.10 -1.68
N THR A 254 -15.76 17.70 -2.15
CA THR A 254 -15.72 18.48 -3.40
C THR A 254 -15.78 17.64 -4.67
N TRP A 255 -15.71 16.31 -4.58
CA TRP A 255 -15.99 15.42 -5.73
C TRP A 255 -17.46 15.55 -6.22
N THR A 256 -18.32 16.22 -5.44
CA THR A 256 -19.69 16.64 -5.79
C THR A 256 -19.82 17.50 -7.06
N LEU A 257 -18.85 18.37 -7.35
CA LEU A 257 -19.05 19.44 -8.35
C LEU A 257 -18.86 19.01 -9.82
N SER A 258 -18.33 17.81 -10.06
CA SER A 258 -18.02 17.29 -11.40
C SER A 258 -18.54 15.87 -11.64
N ALA A 259 -19.33 15.33 -10.71
CA ALA A 259 -19.84 13.98 -10.78
C ALA A 259 -20.88 13.84 -11.90
N PRO A 260 -20.81 12.78 -12.73
CA PRO A 260 -21.83 12.54 -13.73
C PRO A 260 -23.18 12.18 -13.09
N GLN A 261 -24.27 12.78 -13.55
CA GLN A 261 -25.62 12.54 -13.03
C GLN A 261 -26.41 11.57 -13.92
N ILE A 262 -27.13 10.62 -13.31
CA ILE A 262 -28.19 9.81 -13.96
C ILE A 262 -29.48 10.63 -13.95
N GLY A 263 -29.75 11.30 -15.07
CA GLY A 263 -30.99 12.06 -15.27
C GLY A 263 -30.81 13.58 -15.11
N SER A 264 -31.23 14.33 -16.12
CA SER A 264 -32.09 15.50 -15.87
C SER A 264 -33.34 15.19 -16.66
N GLY A 265 -34.36 14.76 -15.97
CA GLY A 265 -35.58 14.32 -16.62
C GLY A 265 -36.58 13.83 -15.60
N ARG A 266 -36.85 14.64 -14.57
CA ARG A 266 -38.23 14.67 -14.10
C ARG A 266 -39.06 15.16 -15.27
N ILE A 267 -39.91 14.25 -15.75
CA ILE A 267 -41.11 14.52 -16.51
C ILE A 267 -41.82 15.70 -15.84
N SER A 268 -41.92 16.81 -16.55
CA SER A 268 -43.04 17.75 -16.45
C SER A 268 -43.90 17.55 -17.67
#